data_AF-T1D4F1-F1
#
_entry.id   AF-T1D4F1-F1
#
_cell.length_a   1.000
_cell.length_b   1.000
_cell.length_c   1.000
_cell.angle_alpha   90.00
_cell.angle_beta   90.00
_cell.angle_gamma   90.00
#
_symmetry.space_group_name_H-M   'P 1'
#
loop_
_entity.id
_entity.type
_entity.pdbx_description
1 polymer ?
#
loop_
_entity_poly.entity_id
_entity_poly.type
_entity_poly.pdbx_seq_one_letter_code
_entity_poly.pdbx_strand_id
1 'polypeptide(L)'
;DNSIKAFTGQLQTLNDPAFWAYKQKQEDALKAWVDADAKRRAEYGDPWASIARAEQVYAGLATPYRMLERGQGFDARLFQIARALVRGAIERAKPNAERLPPYRDSNLPALEQFLFSTAPVHPQFERTTLAWSLEKFRQARGRGCADRAA
;
A
#
# COMPACT_ATOMS: atom_id res chain seq x y z
N ASP A 1 1.94 3.06 19.27
CA ASP A 1 2.95 3.91 19.92
C ASP A 1 4.31 3.86 19.20
N ASN A 2 4.91 2.67 18.98
CA ASN A 2 6.19 2.54 18.26
C ASN A 2 6.14 3.05 16.81
N SER A 3 5.08 2.75 16.07
CA SER A 3 4.92 3.21 14.67
C SER A 3 4.81 4.73 14.56
N ILE A 4 4.12 5.38 15.52
CA ILE A 4 3.96 6.84 15.54
C ILE A 4 5.32 7.51 15.74
N LYS A 5 6.10 7.05 16.73
CA LYS A 5 7.45 7.57 16.98
C LYS A 5 8.35 7.39 15.74
N ALA A 6 8.30 6.21 15.12
CA ALA A 6 9.06 5.93 13.90
C ALA A 6 8.67 6.87 12.74
N PHE A 7 7.37 7.04 12.47
CA PHE A 7 6.89 7.92 11.40
C PHE A 7 7.16 9.39 11.69
N THR A 8 7.08 9.83 12.95
CA THR A 8 7.45 11.20 13.32
C THR A 8 8.92 11.48 13.05
N GLY A 9 9.83 10.60 13.48
CA GLY A 9 11.26 10.75 13.19
C GLY A 9 11.56 10.72 11.69
N GLN A 10 10.91 9.81 10.95
CA GLN A 10 11.03 9.76 9.49
C GLN A 10 10.54 11.06 8.84
N LEU A 11 9.39 11.59 9.26
CA LEU A 11 8.84 12.82 8.72
C LEU A 11 9.75 14.02 9.02
N GLN A 12 10.36 14.07 10.20
CA GLN A 12 11.34 15.11 10.53
C GLN A 12 12.53 15.08 9.56
N THR A 13 13.13 13.90 9.34
CA THR A 13 14.24 13.75 8.38
C THR A 13 13.80 14.08 6.95
N LEU A 14 12.60 13.66 6.53
CA LEU A 14 12.08 13.95 5.20
C LEU A 14 11.70 15.43 4.99
N ASN A 15 11.60 16.21 6.06
CA ASN A 15 11.39 17.66 5.97
C ASN A 15 12.71 18.45 6.08
N ASP A 16 13.85 17.79 6.33
CA ASP A 16 15.15 18.44 6.39
C ASP A 16 15.70 18.73 4.98
N PRO A 17 15.91 20.00 4.59
CA PRO A 17 16.47 20.36 3.29
C PRO A 17 17.87 19.78 3.05
N ALA A 18 18.69 19.63 4.11
CA ALA A 18 20.03 19.09 3.99
C ALA A 18 20.00 17.60 3.58
N PHE A 19 19.02 16.85 4.09
CA PHE A 19 18.80 15.46 3.71
C PHE A 19 18.41 15.32 2.23
N TRP A 20 17.51 16.19 1.74
CA TRP A 20 17.16 16.22 0.31
C TRP A 20 18.32 16.60 -0.58
N ALA A 21 19.10 17.62 -0.22
CA ALA A 21 20.29 18.02 -0.96
C ALA A 21 21.31 16.86 -1.04
N TYR A 22 21.50 16.13 0.08
CA TYR A 22 22.35 14.95 0.10
C TYR A 22 21.83 13.85 -0.84
N LYS A 23 20.52 13.57 -0.84
CA LYS A 23 19.92 12.57 -1.73
C LYS A 23 19.99 12.95 -3.20
N GLN A 24 19.76 14.22 -3.52
CA GLN A 24 19.90 14.72 -4.89
C GLN A 24 21.34 14.53 -5.38
N LYS A 25 22.34 14.88 -4.56
CA LYS A 25 23.76 14.66 -4.90
C LYS A 25 24.09 13.19 -5.16
N GLN A 26 23.53 12.26 -4.37
CA GLN A 26 23.71 10.82 -4.61
C GLN A 26 23.08 10.38 -5.95
N GLU A 27 21.89 10.88 -6.27
CA GLU A 27 21.23 10.58 -7.53
C GLU A 27 22.01 11.14 -8.73
N ASP A 28 22.44 12.39 -8.67
CA ASP A 28 23.19 13.06 -9.73
C ASP A 28 24.53 12.36 -10.01
N ALA A 29 25.22 11.94 -8.94
CA ALA A 29 26.46 11.16 -9.07
C ALA A 29 26.23 9.80 -9.75
N LEU A 30 25.12 9.13 -9.45
CA LEU A 30 24.77 7.86 -10.09
C LEU A 30 24.41 8.05 -11.57
N LYS A 31 23.63 9.09 -11.90
CA LYS A 31 23.31 9.45 -13.29
C LYS A 31 24.59 9.72 -14.09
N ALA A 32 25.47 10.57 -13.55
CA ALA A 32 26.75 10.88 -14.19
C ALA A 32 27.63 9.63 -14.38
N TRP A 33 27.66 8.72 -13.41
CA TRP A 33 28.42 7.46 -13.53
C TRP A 33 27.88 6.51 -14.61
N VAL A 34 26.56 6.48 -14.81
CA VAL A 34 25.92 5.73 -15.91
C VAL A 34 26.20 6.38 -17.25
N ASP A 35 26.03 7.70 -17.36
CA ASP A 35 26.20 8.44 -18.61
C ASP A 35 27.67 8.52 -19.07
N ALA A 36 28.63 8.37 -18.15
CA ALA A 36 30.07 8.38 -18.45
C ALA A 36 30.56 7.15 -19.24
N ASP A 37 29.76 6.09 -19.39
CA ASP A 37 30.13 4.86 -20.09
C ASP A 37 29.00 4.38 -21.01
N ALA A 38 29.25 4.36 -22.31
CA ALA A 38 28.27 3.93 -23.32
C ALA A 38 27.76 2.50 -23.09
N LYS A 39 28.57 1.60 -22.52
CA LYS A 39 28.14 0.23 -22.18
C LYS A 39 27.12 0.24 -21.05
N ARG A 40 27.37 1.04 -19.99
CA ARG A 40 26.42 1.21 -18.87
C ARG A 40 25.15 1.90 -19.32
N ARG A 41 25.28 2.91 -20.18
CA ARG A 41 24.12 3.59 -20.75
C ARG A 41 23.25 2.66 -21.58
N ALA A 42 23.86 1.77 -22.36
CA ALA A 42 23.16 0.75 -23.12
C ALA A 42 22.53 -0.32 -22.23
N GLU A 43 23.19 -0.72 -21.14
CA GLU A 43 22.68 -1.74 -20.20
C GLU A 43 21.50 -1.22 -19.34
N TYR A 44 21.63 -0.03 -18.76
CA TYR A 44 20.67 0.49 -17.79
C TYR A 44 19.63 1.43 -18.40
N GLY A 45 19.93 2.07 -19.52
CA GLY A 45 19.02 3.03 -20.14
C GLY A 45 18.72 4.21 -19.23
N ASP A 46 17.42 4.52 -19.05
CA ASP A 46 16.92 5.58 -18.18
C ASP A 46 15.89 5.03 -17.17
N PRO A 47 16.37 4.43 -16.06
CA PRO A 47 15.50 3.93 -15.01
C PRO A 47 14.79 5.07 -14.27
N TRP A 48 15.37 6.27 -14.20
CA TRP A 48 14.78 7.42 -13.50
C TRP A 48 13.49 7.89 -14.17
N ALA A 49 13.48 8.05 -15.50
CA ALA A 49 12.26 8.39 -16.22
C ALA A 49 11.19 7.28 -16.09
N SER A 50 11.62 6.01 -16.02
CA SER A 50 10.71 4.88 -15.82
C SER A 50 10.07 4.89 -14.44
N ILE A 51 10.85 5.16 -13.39
CA ILE A 51 10.36 5.33 -12.02
C ILE A 51 9.43 6.55 -11.94
N ALA A 52 9.81 7.69 -12.52
CA ALA A 52 8.98 8.90 -12.50
C ALA A 52 7.60 8.66 -13.14
N ARG A 53 7.54 7.95 -14.27
CA ARG A 53 6.26 7.54 -14.88
C ARG A 53 5.47 6.59 -13.98
N ALA A 54 6.12 5.61 -13.37
CA ALA A 54 5.47 4.67 -12.47
C ALA A 54 4.88 5.37 -11.23
N GLU A 55 5.60 6.32 -10.63
CA GLU A 55 5.13 7.10 -9.49
C GLU A 55 3.93 8.00 -9.85
N GLN A 56 3.90 8.58 -11.05
CA GLN A 56 2.74 9.34 -11.52
C GLN A 56 1.48 8.47 -11.64
N VAL A 57 1.62 7.27 -12.22
CA VAL A 57 0.52 6.30 -12.31
C VAL A 57 0.08 5.86 -10.91
N TYR A 58 1.05 5.55 -10.04
CA TYR A 58 0.77 5.17 -8.67
C TYR A 58 0.04 6.27 -7.90
N ALA A 59 0.43 7.54 -8.03
CA ALA A 59 -0.24 8.67 -7.38
C ALA A 59 -1.73 8.75 -7.76
N GLY A 60 -2.08 8.48 -9.02
CA GLY A 60 -3.47 8.41 -9.48
C GLY A 60 -4.28 7.23 -8.90
N LEU A 61 -3.60 6.14 -8.52
CA LEU A 61 -4.20 4.92 -7.99
C LEU A 61 -4.08 4.79 -6.45
N ALA A 62 -3.22 5.58 -5.82
CA ALA A 62 -2.79 5.35 -4.45
C ALA A 62 -3.95 5.42 -3.46
N THR A 63 -4.87 6.37 -3.65
CA THR A 63 -6.05 6.52 -2.78
C THR A 63 -7.03 5.36 -2.92
N PRO A 64 -7.56 5.02 -4.12
CA PRO A 64 -8.45 3.87 -4.26
C PRO A 64 -7.78 2.55 -3.84
N TYR A 65 -6.51 2.35 -4.20
CA TYR A 65 -5.76 1.16 -3.78
C TYR A 65 -5.69 1.03 -2.25
N ARG A 66 -5.34 2.11 -1.53
CA ARG A 66 -5.27 2.10 -0.06
C ARG A 66 -6.64 1.87 0.60
N MET A 67 -7.66 2.56 0.12
CA MET A 67 -8.99 2.52 0.74
C MET A 67 -9.72 1.21 0.47
N LEU A 68 -9.64 0.69 -0.76
CA LEU A 68 -10.37 -0.50 -1.20
C LEU A 68 -9.52 -1.77 -1.03
N GLU A 69 -8.39 -1.86 -1.73
CA GLU A 69 -7.61 -3.11 -1.77
C GLU A 69 -6.88 -3.38 -0.45
N ARG A 70 -6.19 -2.36 0.08
CA ARG A 70 -5.58 -2.49 1.43
C ARG A 70 -6.63 -2.44 2.55
N GLY A 71 -7.88 -2.13 2.23
CA GLY A 71 -9.01 -2.20 3.17
C GLY A 71 -9.03 -1.09 4.23
N GLN A 72 -8.29 0.02 4.04
CA GLN A 72 -8.26 1.12 5.01
C GLN A 72 -9.63 1.83 5.17
N GLY A 73 -10.52 1.70 4.19
CA GLY A 73 -11.88 2.21 4.26
C GLY A 73 -12.87 1.33 5.03
N PHE A 74 -12.43 0.17 5.53
CA PHE A 74 -13.29 -0.85 6.14
C PHE A 74 -12.63 -1.46 7.39
N ASP A 75 -12.28 -0.59 8.34
CA ASP A 75 -11.56 -0.96 9.56
C ASP A 75 -12.48 -1.68 10.56
N ALA A 76 -12.72 -2.96 10.31
CA ALA A 76 -13.49 -3.85 11.16
C ALA A 76 -13.02 -5.29 10.96
N ARG A 77 -12.79 -6.01 12.06
CA ARG A 77 -12.40 -7.43 12.00
C ARG A 77 -13.46 -8.27 11.30
N LEU A 78 -14.75 -7.99 11.54
CA LEU A 78 -15.84 -8.71 10.87
C LEU A 78 -15.83 -8.50 9.35
N PHE A 79 -15.49 -7.29 8.88
CA PHE A 79 -15.32 -7.03 7.44
C PHE A 79 -14.14 -7.82 6.88
N GLN A 80 -13.01 -7.85 7.58
CA GLN A 80 -11.82 -8.59 7.15
C GLN A 80 -12.11 -10.10 7.04
N ILE A 81 -12.83 -10.67 8.01
CA ILE A 81 -13.28 -12.06 7.99
C ILE A 81 -14.21 -12.31 6.81
N ALA A 82 -15.25 -11.48 6.62
CA ALA A 82 -16.19 -11.61 5.51
C ALA A 82 -15.47 -11.56 4.15
N ARG A 83 -14.53 -10.62 3.98
CA ARG A 83 -13.70 -10.51 2.75
C ARG A 83 -12.86 -11.76 2.54
N ALA A 84 -12.25 -12.30 3.59
CA ALA A 84 -11.44 -13.52 3.51
C ALA A 84 -12.28 -14.74 3.13
N LEU A 85 -13.50 -14.87 3.66
CA LEU A 85 -14.43 -15.95 3.29
C LEU A 85 -14.86 -15.86 1.82
N VAL A 86 -15.27 -14.67 1.37
CA VAL A 86 -15.72 -14.46 -0.02
C VAL A 86 -14.58 -14.70 -1.01
N ARG A 87 -13.40 -14.10 -0.77
CA ARG A 87 -12.22 -14.33 -1.63
C ARG A 87 -11.77 -15.79 -1.55
N GLY A 88 -11.76 -16.39 -0.36
CA GLY A 88 -11.37 -17.78 -0.17
C GLY A 88 -12.26 -18.76 -0.93
N ALA A 89 -13.57 -18.51 -1.02
CA ALA A 89 -14.48 -19.32 -1.84
C ALA A 89 -14.10 -19.27 -3.33
N ILE A 90 -13.78 -18.09 -3.86
CA ILE A 90 -13.34 -17.90 -5.24
C ILE A 90 -11.99 -18.58 -5.49
N GLU A 91 -11.03 -18.40 -4.59
CA GLU A 91 -9.67 -18.96 -4.76
C GLU A 91 -9.65 -20.49 -4.63
N ARG A 92 -10.50 -21.09 -3.79
CA ARG A 92 -10.59 -22.55 -3.65
C ARG A 92 -11.01 -23.26 -4.94
N ALA A 93 -11.74 -22.58 -5.83
CA ALA A 93 -12.13 -23.11 -7.14
C ALA A 93 -10.96 -23.16 -8.14
N LYS A 94 -9.82 -22.53 -7.84
CA LYS A 94 -8.64 -22.48 -8.72
C LYS A 94 -7.60 -23.55 -8.33
N PRO A 95 -6.78 -24.00 -9.30
CA PRO A 95 -5.56 -24.75 -9.01
C PRO A 95 -4.67 -23.97 -8.04
N ASN A 96 -4.00 -24.68 -7.11
CA ASN A 96 -3.23 -24.03 -6.03
C ASN A 96 -2.16 -23.03 -6.56
N ALA A 97 -1.54 -23.30 -7.70
CA ALA A 97 -0.54 -22.42 -8.31
C ALA A 97 -1.12 -21.06 -8.78
N GLU A 98 -2.40 -21.05 -9.15
CA GLU A 98 -3.13 -19.86 -9.63
C GLU A 98 -3.79 -19.08 -8.49
N ARG A 99 -3.80 -19.62 -7.27
CA ARG A 99 -4.37 -18.95 -6.11
C ARG A 99 -3.54 -17.75 -5.70
N LEU A 100 -4.23 -16.70 -5.27
CA LEU A 100 -3.63 -15.59 -4.55
C LEU A 100 -2.80 -16.13 -3.36
N PRO A 101 -1.60 -15.58 -3.09
CA PRO A 101 -0.69 -16.14 -2.08
C PRO A 101 -1.35 -16.45 -0.73
N PRO A 102 -2.18 -15.56 -0.13
CA PRO A 102 -2.82 -15.84 1.16
C PRO A 102 -3.77 -17.04 1.20
N TYR A 103 -4.21 -17.56 0.05
CA TYR A 103 -5.18 -18.65 -0.07
C TYR A 103 -4.57 -19.94 -0.65
N ARG A 104 -3.25 -19.95 -0.85
CA ARG A 104 -2.51 -21.16 -1.22
C ARG A 104 -2.51 -22.15 -0.06
N ASP A 105 -2.38 -23.44 -0.39
CA ASP A 105 -2.40 -24.53 0.59
C ASP A 105 -1.37 -24.33 1.72
N SER A 106 -0.19 -23.79 1.38
CA SER A 106 0.87 -23.48 2.35
C SER A 106 0.48 -22.41 3.38
N ASN A 107 -0.50 -21.56 3.08
CA ASN A 107 -0.97 -20.47 3.94
C ASN A 107 -2.33 -20.77 4.60
N LEU A 108 -2.95 -21.91 4.29
CA LEU A 108 -4.22 -22.31 4.90
C LEU A 108 -4.18 -22.34 6.43
N PRO A 109 -3.13 -22.86 7.10
CA PRO A 109 -3.09 -22.85 8.57
C PRO A 109 -3.20 -21.43 9.16
N ALA A 110 -2.54 -20.44 8.54
CA ALA A 110 -2.61 -19.05 8.99
C ALA A 110 -3.99 -18.43 8.70
N LEU A 111 -4.59 -18.76 7.55
CA LEU A 111 -5.93 -18.31 7.20
C LEU A 111 -6.98 -18.90 8.15
N GLU A 112 -6.88 -20.19 8.48
CA GLU A 112 -7.77 -20.86 9.43
C GLU A 112 -7.63 -20.28 10.83
N GLN A 113 -6.39 -20.06 11.30
CA GLN A 113 -6.16 -19.40 12.58
C GLN A 113 -6.80 -18.01 12.63
N PHE A 114 -6.70 -17.23 11.55
CA PHE A 114 -7.35 -15.92 11.46
C PHE A 114 -8.89 -16.02 11.50
N LEU A 115 -9.48 -16.94 10.73
CA LEU A 115 -10.93 -17.12 10.63
C LEU A 115 -11.56 -17.70 11.90
N PHE A 116 -10.90 -18.66 12.53
CA PHE A 116 -11.42 -19.41 13.69
C PHE A 116 -10.85 -18.94 15.03
N SER A 117 -10.13 -17.80 15.05
CA SER A 117 -9.61 -17.22 16.29
C SER A 117 -10.75 -16.91 17.27
N THR A 118 -10.64 -17.43 18.50
CA THR A 118 -11.58 -17.20 19.61
C THR A 118 -11.44 -15.82 20.25
N ALA A 119 -10.56 -14.96 19.75
CA ALA A 119 -10.43 -13.60 20.25
C ALA A 119 -11.79 -12.89 20.18
N PRO A 120 -12.19 -12.16 21.24
CA PRO A 120 -13.51 -11.55 21.31
C PRO A 120 -13.72 -10.53 20.19
N VAL A 121 -14.96 -10.44 19.72
CA VAL A 121 -15.42 -9.36 18.84
C VAL A 121 -16.23 -8.41 19.70
N HIS A 122 -15.83 -7.14 19.74
CA HIS A 122 -16.48 -6.10 20.53
C HIS A 122 -17.41 -5.27 19.63
N PRO A 123 -18.74 -5.47 19.65
CA PRO A 123 -19.62 -4.91 18.63
C PRO A 123 -19.62 -3.38 18.56
N GLN A 124 -19.53 -2.70 19.71
CA GLN A 124 -19.48 -1.24 19.75
C GLN A 124 -18.17 -0.70 19.15
N PHE A 125 -17.05 -1.36 19.44
CA PHE A 125 -15.74 -1.00 18.89
C PHE A 125 -15.72 -1.18 17.37
N GLU A 126 -16.14 -2.37 16.89
CA GLU A 126 -16.25 -2.68 15.45
C GLU A 126 -17.14 -1.67 14.70
N ARG A 127 -18.30 -1.32 15.27
CA ARG A 127 -19.18 -0.32 14.67
C ARG A 127 -18.53 1.07 14.61
N THR A 128 -17.80 1.44 15.65
CA THR A 128 -17.16 2.76 15.74
C THR A 128 -16.03 2.88 14.72
N THR A 129 -15.13 1.90 14.64
CA THR A 129 -14.01 1.91 13.70
C THR A 129 -14.49 1.77 12.25
N LEU A 130 -15.52 0.96 12.00
CA LEU A 130 -16.11 0.84 10.66
C LEU A 130 -16.76 2.14 10.22
N ALA A 131 -17.59 2.77 11.06
CA ALA A 131 -18.23 4.03 10.72
C ALA A 131 -17.19 5.13 10.45
N TRP A 132 -16.16 5.21 11.29
CA TRP A 132 -15.07 6.17 11.11
C TRP A 132 -14.30 5.94 9.81
N SER A 133 -13.91 4.69 9.51
CA SER A 133 -13.13 4.37 8.30
C SER A 133 -13.94 4.57 7.01
N LEU A 134 -15.24 4.27 7.01
CA LEU A 134 -16.14 4.57 5.90
C LEU A 134 -16.27 6.08 5.67
N GLU A 135 -16.33 6.88 6.74
CA GLU A 135 -16.32 8.33 6.64
C GLU A 135 -14.99 8.86 6.06
N LYS A 136 -13.85 8.28 6.46
CA LYS A 136 -12.55 8.60 5.84
C LYS A 136 -12.49 8.20 4.38
N PHE A 137 -13.08 7.07 4.01
CA PHE A 137 -13.19 6.67 2.62
C PHE A 137 -14.04 7.66 1.82
N ARG A 138 -15.19 8.09 2.35
CA ARG A 138 -16.04 9.12 1.73
C ARG A 138 -15.27 10.42 1.51
N GLN A 139 -14.55 10.91 2.52
CA GLN A 139 -13.72 12.11 2.43
C GLN A 139 -12.62 11.96 1.37
N ALA A 140 -11.97 10.81 1.31
CA ALA A 140 -10.91 10.52 0.35
C ALA A 140 -11.43 10.48 -1.10
N ARG A 141 -12.67 10.00 -1.33
CA ARG A 141 -13.32 10.06 -2.64
C ARG A 141 -13.74 11.47 -3.04
N GLY A 142 -14.23 12.28 -2.09
CA GLY A 142 -14.63 13.68 -2.35
C GLY A 142 -13.46 14.56 -2.78
N ARG A 143 -12.28 14.38 -2.18
CA ARG A 143 -11.05 15.12 -2.55
C ARG A 143 -10.50 14.74 -3.94
N GLY A 144 -10.79 13.55 -4.44
CA GLY A 144 -10.34 13.10 -5.78
C GLY A 144 -11.11 13.68 -6.97
N CYS A 145 -12.22 14.40 -6.72
CA CYS A 145 -12.99 15.14 -7.73
C CYS A 145 -12.76 16.66 -7.68
N ALA A 146 -12.38 17.23 -6.52
CA ALA A 146 -12.20 18.67 -6.38
C ALA A 146 -10.92 19.20 -7.08
N ASP A 147 -9.86 18.40 -7.17
CA ASP A 147 -8.57 18.82 -7.78
C ASP A 147 -8.45 18.48 -9.28
N ARG A 148 -9.57 18.20 -9.97
CA ARG A 148 -9.59 17.96 -11.43
C ARG A 148 -10.42 18.97 -12.21
N ALA A 149 -10.87 20.05 -11.57
CA ALA A 149 -11.72 21.08 -12.17
C ALA A 149 -11.13 22.51 -12.03
N ALA A 150 -9.81 22.66 -11.95
CA ALA A 150 -9.11 23.94 -12.04
C ALA A 150 -7.94 23.84 -13.03
#